data_AF-H9GF71-F1
#
_entry.id   AF-H9GF71-F1
#
_cell.length_a   1.000
_cell.length_b   1.000
_cell.length_c   1.000
_cell.angle_alpha   90.00
_cell.angle_beta   90.00
_cell.angle_gamma   90.00
#
_symmetry.space_group_name_H-M   'P 1'
#
loop_
_entity.id
_entity.type
_entity.pdbx_description
1 polymer ?
#
loop_
_entity_poly.entity_id
_entity_poly.type
_entity_poly.pdbx_seq_one_letter_code
_entity_poly.pdbx_strand_id
1 'polypeptide(L)'
;MLVREGTKCGADKVCIKQVCEKASILKYDCDPIRKCSGHGLCNNKKNCHCDRGWSPPNCKTKGSPMGGSVDSGLRILSPELSERAAEDNMRTWVLLSIFLFLPVIILLAILLIKWKRISDYCTEFDGSEGETESYSRSDISRCLAN
;
A
#
# COMPACT_ATOMS: atom_id res chain seq x y z
N MET A 1 10.62 20.05 32.55
CA MET A 1 10.73 19.62 31.14
C MET A 1 12.03 20.15 30.57
N LEU A 2 12.80 19.35 29.85
CA LEU A 2 13.98 19.83 29.11
C LEU A 2 13.56 20.38 27.74
N VAL A 3 14.15 21.51 27.34
CA VAL A 3 13.91 22.13 26.03
C VAL A 3 14.86 21.51 25.01
N ARG A 4 14.37 21.24 23.79
CA ARG A 4 15.22 20.74 22.71
C ARG A 4 16.22 21.81 22.28
N GLU A 5 17.46 21.39 22.02
CA GLU A 5 18.44 22.27 21.40
C GLU A 5 17.94 22.78 20.04
N GLY A 6 18.32 24.00 19.67
CA GLY A 6 17.81 24.65 18.45
C GLY A 6 16.46 25.34 18.64
N THR A 7 15.78 25.18 19.77
CA THR A 7 14.49 25.84 20.02
C THR A 7 14.69 27.35 20.23
N LYS A 8 13.89 28.19 19.54
CA LYS A 8 13.89 29.64 19.76
C LYS A 8 13.44 29.96 21.18
N CYS A 9 14.25 30.71 21.92
CA CYS A 9 13.96 31.11 23.31
C CYS A 9 13.89 32.64 23.50
N GLY A 10 14.19 33.42 22.46
CA GLY A 10 14.09 34.88 22.47
C GLY A 10 14.36 35.49 21.09
N ALA A 11 14.33 36.83 21.00
CA ALA A 11 14.80 37.55 19.81
C ALA A 11 16.29 37.26 19.60
N ASP A 12 16.64 36.75 18.41
CA ASP A 12 17.99 36.30 18.06
C ASP A 12 18.63 35.38 19.10
N LYS A 13 17.83 34.54 19.77
CA LYS A 13 18.30 33.57 20.77
C LYS A 13 17.73 32.17 20.55
N VAL A 14 18.56 31.18 20.85
CA VAL A 14 18.31 29.75 20.67
C VAL A 14 18.78 28.96 21.87
N CYS A 15 18.08 27.89 22.21
CA CYS A 15 18.46 26.99 23.28
C CYS A 15 19.61 26.08 22.83
N ILE A 16 20.74 26.09 23.53
CA ILE A 16 21.90 25.21 23.33
C ILE A 16 22.35 24.73 24.70
N LYS A 17 22.51 23.42 24.90
CA LYS A 17 22.88 22.84 26.20
C LYS A 17 22.03 23.34 27.36
N GLN A 18 20.71 23.47 27.14
CA GLN A 18 19.72 24.01 28.10
C GLN A 18 19.90 25.50 28.48
N VAL A 19 20.77 26.24 27.78
CA VAL A 19 20.99 27.68 27.99
C VAL A 19 20.43 28.46 26.79
N CYS A 20 19.77 29.60 27.07
CA CYS A 20 19.27 30.50 26.02
C CYS A 20 20.37 31.44 25.54
N GLU A 21 21.07 31.04 24.47
CA GLU A 21 22.23 31.73 23.91
C GLU A 21 21.86 32.54 22.67
N LYS A 22 22.73 33.47 22.26
CA LYS A 22 22.55 34.21 21.00
C LYS A 22 22.61 33.25 19.80
N ALA A 23 21.69 33.39 18.85
CA ALA A 23 21.61 32.57 17.63
C ALA A 23 22.92 32.62 16.81
N SER A 24 23.68 33.71 16.90
CA SER A 24 25.00 33.88 16.28
C SER A 24 26.01 32.81 16.69
N ILE A 25 25.84 32.17 17.87
CA ILE A 25 26.73 31.10 18.34
C ILE A 25 26.76 29.89 17.39
N LEU A 26 25.67 29.68 16.65
CA LEU A 26 25.55 28.59 15.68
C LEU A 26 26.48 28.76 14.47
N LYS A 27 27.04 29.97 14.25
CA LYS A 27 27.85 30.32 13.07
C LYS A 27 27.22 29.80 11.78
N TYR A 28 25.91 30.04 11.68
CA TYR A 28 25.10 29.53 10.59
C TYR A 28 25.37 30.35 9.33
N ASP A 29 26.16 29.77 8.43
CA ASP A 29 26.55 30.36 7.17
C ASP A 29 25.87 29.61 6.02
N CYS A 30 24.73 30.14 5.59
CA CYS A 30 24.00 29.65 4.44
C CYS A 30 23.13 30.77 3.85
N ASP A 31 23.51 31.27 2.68
CA ASP A 31 22.72 32.22 1.90
C ASP A 31 21.78 31.45 0.96
N PRO A 32 20.45 31.44 1.19
CA PRO A 32 19.52 30.68 0.38
C PRO A 32 19.41 31.18 -1.07
N ILE A 33 19.64 32.47 -1.30
CA ILE A 33 19.57 33.05 -2.66
C ILE A 33 20.73 32.50 -3.49
N ARG A 34 21.93 32.47 -2.92
CA ARG A 34 23.13 31.98 -3.62
C ARG A 34 23.25 30.46 -3.63
N LYS A 35 22.97 29.79 -2.51
CA LYS A 35 23.16 28.33 -2.37
C LYS A 35 21.99 27.52 -2.90
N CYS A 36 20.77 27.97 -2.62
CA CYS A 36 19.53 27.27 -2.98
C CYS A 36 18.85 27.91 -4.20
N SER A 37 19.59 28.72 -4.98
CA SER A 37 19.10 29.39 -6.20
C SER A 37 17.82 30.23 -6.00
N GLY A 38 17.53 30.65 -4.77
CA GLY A 38 16.27 31.34 -4.44
C GLY A 38 15.02 30.45 -4.51
N HIS A 39 15.18 29.13 -4.57
CA HIS A 39 14.11 28.14 -4.71
C HIS A 39 14.05 27.17 -3.53
N GLY A 40 14.47 27.63 -2.35
CA GLY A 40 14.46 26.86 -1.13
C GLY A 40 15.16 27.56 0.01
N LEU A 41 15.10 26.93 1.19
CA LEU A 41 15.74 27.42 2.42
C LEU A 41 16.77 26.42 2.91
N CYS A 42 17.82 26.93 3.57
CA CYS A 42 18.80 26.07 4.19
C CYS A 42 18.27 25.49 5.52
N ASN A 43 18.49 24.20 5.75
CA ASN A 43 18.18 23.52 7.00
C ASN A 43 19.37 23.56 7.99
N ASN A 44 19.20 23.00 9.20
CA ASN A 44 20.23 22.97 10.24
C ASN A 44 21.56 22.27 9.85
N LYS A 45 21.55 21.45 8.80
CA LYS A 45 22.75 20.81 8.22
C LYS A 45 23.36 21.62 7.08
N LYS A 46 22.88 22.85 6.86
CA LYS A 46 23.25 23.74 5.76
C LYS A 46 22.92 23.18 4.38
N ASN A 47 21.99 22.24 4.28
CA ASN A 47 21.51 21.71 3.01
C ASN A 47 20.23 22.44 2.58
N CYS A 48 20.00 22.56 1.29
CA CYS A 48 18.77 23.17 0.79
C CYS A 48 17.59 22.22 0.98
N HIS A 49 16.49 22.79 1.45
CA HIS A 49 15.16 22.24 1.38
C HIS A 49 14.42 23.01 0.29
N CYS A 50 14.24 22.37 -0.85
CA CYS A 50 13.71 22.99 -2.05
C CYS A 50 12.20 23.11 -1.99
N ASP A 51 11.71 24.22 -2.57
CA ASP A 51 10.29 24.47 -2.75
C ASP A 51 9.66 23.46 -3.72
N ARG A 52 8.33 23.46 -3.78
CA ARG A 52 7.55 22.62 -4.70
C ARG A 52 8.03 22.80 -6.14
N GLY A 53 8.25 21.67 -6.82
CA GLY A 53 8.70 21.65 -8.21
C GLY A 53 10.21 21.86 -8.39
N TRP A 54 11.01 21.94 -7.32
CA TRP A 54 12.47 22.07 -7.39
C TRP A 54 13.17 20.87 -6.75
N SER A 55 14.35 20.53 -7.25
CA SER A 55 15.13 19.36 -6.80
C SER A 55 16.36 19.74 -5.98
N PRO A 56 16.62 19.05 -4.86
CA PRO A 56 17.91 19.12 -4.18
C PRO A 56 19.03 18.59 -5.09
N PRO A 57 20.31 18.96 -4.89
CA PRO A 57 20.86 19.61 -3.69
C PRO A 57 20.79 21.14 -3.65
N ASN A 58 20.61 21.83 -4.79
CA ASN A 58 20.80 23.28 -4.90
C ASN A 58 19.52 24.03 -5.35
N CYS A 59 18.42 23.30 -5.55
CA CYS A 59 17.15 23.83 -6.06
C CYS A 59 17.28 24.56 -7.41
N LYS A 60 18.28 24.18 -8.23
CA LYS A 60 18.55 24.80 -9.53
C LYS A 60 17.70 24.21 -10.66
N THR A 61 17.28 22.96 -10.50
CA THR A 61 16.58 22.19 -11.53
C THR A 61 15.19 21.81 -11.07
N LYS A 62 14.24 21.73 -12.02
CA LYS A 62 12.89 21.25 -11.73
C LYS A 62 12.93 19.82 -11.18
N GLY A 63 12.04 19.54 -10.24
CA GLY A 63 12.02 18.28 -9.50
C GLY A 63 10.60 17.85 -9.14
N SER A 64 10.50 17.04 -8.09
CA SER A 64 9.21 16.54 -7.58
C SER A 64 8.22 17.69 -7.32
N PRO A 65 6.91 17.49 -7.57
CA PRO A 65 5.86 18.44 -7.19
C PRO A 65 5.91 18.84 -5.72
N MET A 66 6.49 18.01 -4.85
CA MET A 66 6.60 18.28 -3.42
C MET A 66 7.89 18.99 -3.01
N GLY A 67 8.93 19.01 -3.85
CA GLY A 67 10.24 19.55 -3.49
C GLY A 67 11.07 18.57 -2.64
N GLY A 68 11.79 19.10 -1.63
CA GLY A 68 12.49 18.30 -0.62
C GLY A 68 13.97 18.65 -0.42
N SER A 69 14.65 17.89 0.44
CA SER A 69 16.06 18.09 0.78
C SER A 69 16.84 16.79 0.62
N VAL A 70 18.17 16.87 0.43
CA VAL A 70 19.07 15.70 0.45
C VAL A 70 19.01 14.91 1.76
N ASP A 71 18.60 15.56 2.86
CA ASP A 71 18.46 14.95 4.18
C ASP A 71 17.13 14.25 4.39
N SER A 72 16.13 14.57 3.58
CA SER A 72 14.85 13.87 3.63
C SER A 72 15.08 12.50 3.02
N GLY A 73 15.10 11.46 3.86
CA GLY A 73 15.29 10.06 3.46
C GLY A 73 14.27 9.54 2.44
N LEU A 74 13.31 10.38 2.05
CA LEU A 74 12.62 10.29 0.77
C LEU A 74 13.62 10.62 -0.35
N ARG A 75 14.61 9.72 -0.56
CA ARG A 75 15.11 9.50 -1.92
C ARG A 75 13.85 9.29 -2.71
N ILE A 76 13.56 10.26 -3.57
CA ILE A 76 12.60 10.26 -4.65
C ILE A 76 11.55 9.15 -4.43
N LEU A 77 10.27 9.53 -4.25
CA LEU A 77 9.23 8.71 -4.85
C LEU A 77 9.53 8.71 -6.35
N SER A 78 10.56 7.95 -6.71
CA SER A 78 11.08 7.81 -8.03
C SER A 78 9.98 7.09 -8.77
N PRO A 79 9.97 7.22 -10.09
CA PRO A 79 9.25 6.28 -10.94
C PRO A 79 9.47 4.80 -10.54
N GLU A 80 10.45 4.45 -9.70
CA GLU A 80 10.62 3.13 -9.05
C GLU A 80 9.46 2.68 -8.15
N LEU A 81 8.75 3.58 -7.45
CA LEU A 81 7.53 3.17 -6.73
C LEU A 81 6.36 2.98 -7.71
N SER A 82 6.41 3.67 -8.86
CA SER A 82 5.48 3.44 -9.97
C SER A 82 5.77 2.11 -10.68
N GLU A 83 7.01 1.66 -10.77
CA GLU A 83 7.37 0.35 -11.33
C GLU A 83 7.04 -0.81 -10.37
N ARG A 84 7.24 -0.65 -9.05
CA ARG A 84 6.76 -1.66 -8.08
C ARG A 84 5.24 -1.70 -7.98
N ALA A 85 4.56 -0.56 -8.11
CA ALA A 85 3.10 -0.53 -8.24
C ALA A 85 2.61 -1.17 -9.57
N ALA A 86 3.43 -1.17 -10.62
CA ALA A 86 3.11 -1.87 -11.87
C ALA A 86 3.27 -3.39 -11.75
N GLU A 87 4.26 -3.89 -11.00
CA GLU A 87 4.38 -5.33 -10.70
C GLU A 87 3.30 -5.82 -9.70
N ASP A 88 2.94 -4.97 -8.73
CA ASP A 88 1.86 -5.27 -7.78
C ASP A 88 0.49 -5.34 -8.46
N ASN A 89 0.26 -4.66 -9.59
CA ASN A 89 -0.96 -4.82 -10.36
C ASN A 89 -1.17 -6.28 -10.78
N MET A 90 -0.15 -6.96 -11.31
CA MET A 90 -0.31 -8.34 -11.79
C MET A 90 -0.58 -9.31 -10.63
N ARG A 91 0.16 -9.21 -9.52
CA ARG A 91 -0.08 -10.06 -8.34
C ARG A 91 -1.44 -9.78 -7.72
N THR A 92 -1.86 -8.52 -7.68
CA THR A 92 -3.18 -8.11 -7.16
C THR A 92 -4.31 -8.63 -8.04
N TRP A 93 -4.20 -8.51 -9.37
CA TRP A 93 -5.19 -9.07 -10.31
C TRP A 93 -5.25 -10.60 -10.27
N VAL A 94 -4.11 -11.28 -10.13
CA VAL A 94 -4.05 -12.74 -9.98
C VAL A 94 -4.74 -13.18 -8.69
N LEU A 95 -4.46 -12.52 -7.57
CA LEU A 95 -5.12 -12.82 -6.30
C LEU A 95 -6.64 -12.58 -6.38
N LEU A 96 -7.08 -11.44 -6.92
CA LEU A 96 -8.52 -11.16 -7.09
C LEU A 96 -9.22 -12.18 -7.99
N SER A 97 -8.58 -12.59 -9.09
CA SER A 97 -9.08 -13.64 -9.97
C SER A 97 -9.24 -14.96 -9.21
N ILE A 98 -8.21 -15.39 -8.48
CA ILE A 98 -8.24 -16.62 -7.68
C ILE A 98 -9.37 -16.55 -6.64
N PHE A 99 -9.48 -15.46 -5.88
CA PHE A 99 -10.53 -15.33 -4.85
C PHE A 99 -11.96 -15.30 -5.42
N LEU A 100 -12.15 -14.85 -6.65
CA LEU A 100 -13.46 -14.84 -7.31
C LEU A 100 -13.83 -16.19 -7.92
N PHE A 101 -12.92 -16.81 -8.68
CA PHE A 101 -13.23 -18.02 -9.46
C PHE A 101 -13.11 -19.31 -8.63
N LEU A 102 -12.16 -19.39 -7.70
CA LEU A 102 -11.91 -20.62 -6.93
C LEU A 102 -13.11 -21.04 -6.05
N PRO A 103 -13.81 -20.15 -5.31
CA PRO A 103 -15.03 -20.57 -4.59
C PRO A 103 -16.16 -21.00 -5.53
N VAL A 104 -16.30 -20.37 -6.69
CA VAL A 104 -17.31 -20.73 -7.69
C VAL A 104 -17.04 -22.11 -8.26
N ILE A 105 -15.78 -22.41 -8.61
CA ILE A 105 -15.36 -23.72 -9.11
C ILE A 105 -15.59 -24.81 -8.05
N ILE A 106 -15.26 -24.54 -6.77
CA ILE A 106 -15.52 -25.48 -5.67
C ILE A 106 -17.03 -25.75 -5.54
N LEU A 107 -17.87 -24.70 -5.56
CA LEU A 107 -19.32 -24.87 -5.48
C LEU A 107 -19.88 -25.67 -6.67
N LEU A 108 -19.41 -25.39 -7.89
CA LEU A 108 -19.79 -26.15 -9.08
C LEU A 108 -19.34 -27.61 -8.98
N ALA A 109 -18.11 -27.88 -8.52
CA ALA A 109 -17.64 -29.25 -8.31
C ALA A 109 -18.47 -29.99 -7.26
N ILE A 110 -18.85 -29.34 -6.15
CA ILE A 110 -19.74 -29.92 -5.14
C ILE A 110 -21.12 -30.22 -5.74
N LEU A 111 -21.67 -29.31 -6.54
CA LEU A 111 -22.95 -29.51 -7.22
C LEU A 111 -22.88 -30.64 -8.24
N LEU A 112 -21.79 -30.74 -9.02
CA LEU A 112 -21.56 -31.83 -9.97
C LEU A 112 -21.33 -33.16 -9.27
N ILE A 113 -20.61 -33.21 -8.15
CA ILE A 113 -20.44 -34.44 -7.35
C ILE A 113 -21.78 -34.87 -6.76
N LYS A 114 -22.57 -33.94 -6.23
CA LYS A 114 -23.92 -34.22 -5.73
C LYS A 114 -24.84 -34.70 -6.86
N TRP A 115 -24.82 -34.02 -8.00
CA TRP A 115 -25.67 -34.35 -9.14
C TRP A 115 -25.25 -35.66 -9.80
N LYS A 116 -23.95 -35.94 -9.90
CA LYS A 116 -23.41 -37.22 -10.36
C LYS A 116 -23.79 -38.35 -9.41
N ARG A 117 -23.67 -38.14 -8.09
CA ARG A 117 -24.10 -39.14 -7.10
C ARG A 117 -25.60 -39.45 -7.25
N ILE A 118 -26.43 -38.43 -7.41
CA ILE A 118 -27.88 -38.60 -7.64
C ILE A 118 -28.14 -39.31 -8.98
N SER A 119 -27.44 -38.95 -10.05
CA SER A 119 -27.57 -39.58 -11.38
C SER A 119 -27.14 -41.06 -11.37
N ASP A 120 -26.06 -41.39 -10.65
CA ASP A 120 -25.59 -42.77 -10.51
C ASP A 120 -26.65 -43.60 -9.73
N TYR A 121 -27.26 -43.04 -8.67
CA TYR A 121 -28.39 -43.67 -7.97
C TYR A 121 -29.65 -43.86 -8.86
N CYS A 122 -29.91 -42.94 -9.80
CA CYS A 122 -31.03 -43.10 -10.75
C CYS A 122 -30.75 -44.13 -11.85
N THR A 123 -29.49 -44.45 -12.12
CA THR A 123 -29.09 -45.45 -13.13
C THR A 123 -29.14 -46.88 -12.57
N GLU A 124 -28.99 -47.02 -11.25
CA GLU A 124 -28.94 -48.33 -10.56
C GLU A 124 -30.32 -48.83 -10.07
N PHE A 125 -31.36 -47.99 -10.10
CA PHE A 125 -32.69 -48.32 -9.55
C PHE A 125 -33.62 -49.10 -10.49
N ASP A 126 -33.21 -49.45 -11.71
CA ASP A 126 -34.03 -50.23 -12.66
C ASP A 126 -34.13 -51.74 -12.31
N GLY A 127 -33.85 -52.13 -11.04
CA GLY A 127 -33.47 -53.52 -10.72
C GLY A 127 -34.08 -54.22 -9.50
N SER A 128 -34.68 -53.57 -8.48
CA SER A 128 -35.24 -54.36 -7.36
C SER A 128 -36.23 -53.62 -6.43
N GLU A 129 -37.36 -54.30 -6.20
CA GLU A 129 -38.43 -53.96 -5.26
C GLU A 129 -38.03 -54.20 -3.77
N GLY A 130 -38.62 -53.39 -2.88
CA GLY A 130 -38.96 -53.75 -1.49
C GLY A 130 -37.86 -53.59 -0.43
N GLU A 131 -37.76 -52.43 0.25
CA GLU A 131 -38.18 -52.19 1.65
C GLU A 131 -37.18 -52.66 2.74
N THR A 132 -36.71 -51.87 3.72
CA THR A 132 -36.76 -50.44 4.05
C THR A 132 -35.68 -50.22 5.12
N GLU A 133 -34.77 -49.24 4.99
CA GLU A 133 -34.27 -48.50 6.17
C GLU A 133 -33.70 -47.13 5.79
N SER A 134 -34.42 -46.09 6.23
CA SER A 134 -33.97 -44.71 6.43
C SER A 134 -33.22 -43.99 5.28
N TYR A 135 -33.82 -43.93 4.08
CA TYR A 135 -33.56 -42.83 3.13
C TYR A 135 -34.80 -42.44 2.32
N SER A 136 -34.72 -41.21 1.75
CA SER A 136 -35.29 -40.67 0.50
C SER A 136 -36.72 -40.97 0.14
N ARG A 137 -37.51 -40.03 -0.41
CA ARG A 137 -38.84 -40.49 -0.86
C ARG A 137 -39.72 -39.71 -1.81
N SER A 138 -39.59 -38.39 -1.98
CA SER A 138 -40.53 -37.64 -2.83
C SER A 138 -39.97 -37.13 -4.15
N ASP A 139 -38.65 -36.86 -4.25
CA ASP A 139 -38.09 -36.10 -5.39
C ASP A 139 -36.91 -36.78 -6.13
N ILE A 140 -36.47 -37.96 -5.69
CA ILE A 140 -36.04 -38.97 -6.70
C ILE A 140 -37.28 -39.38 -7.51
N SER A 141 -38.45 -39.34 -6.87
CA SER A 141 -39.76 -39.86 -7.31
C SER A 141 -40.47 -39.02 -8.36
N ARG A 142 -39.82 -37.98 -8.85
CA ARG A 142 -40.31 -37.32 -10.05
C ARG A 142 -39.19 -36.92 -10.96
N CYS A 143 -38.00 -36.61 -10.45
CA CYS A 143 -36.93 -36.08 -11.27
C CYS A 143 -36.12 -37.21 -11.93
N LEU A 144 -35.97 -37.18 -13.23
CA LEU A 144 -36.38 -36.09 -14.11
C LEU A 144 -37.86 -36.27 -14.47
N ALA A 145 -38.73 -35.30 -14.18
CA ALA A 145 -40.15 -35.41 -14.53
C ALA A 145 -40.36 -35.11 -16.03
N ASN A 146 -39.27 -35.25 -16.79
CA ASN A 146 -39.11 -35.08 -18.22
C ASN A 146 -37.77 -35.67 -18.67
#